data_AF-A0A2H6KKB2-F1
#
_entry.id   AF-A0A2H6KKB2-F1
#
_cell.length_a   1.000
_cell.length_b   1.000
_cell.length_c   1.000
_cell.angle_alpha   90.00
_cell.angle_beta   90.00
_cell.angle_gamma   90.00
#
_symmetry.space_group_name_H-M   'P 1'
#
loop_
_entity.id
_entity.type
_entity.pdbx_description
1 polymer ?
#
loop_
_entity_poly.entity_id
_entity_poly.type
_entity_poly.pdbx_seq_one_letter_code
_entity_poly.pdbx_strand_id
1 'polypeptide(L)'
;MAFLHGVLHSIKDKLGQHKDTLTSALKSLKDKNNNGITKYRTAIAEVASGVRTYNESVRKSNDDVKSVINKLRDDVGRRFVNEVNNILRNGDGDNSAVKKAAQLIHDRLTTCIDNAGNFINRSKNLQIEINDLNPEAKLRVNNATKNIAHEYHRLCVSSAKEFRDLHHMTEKITKTLNALRETVKQNICDRVNGVVNFLKEKVKGILTKLLEVKHSLGQYIKALQKWMKQAKEFIEQNPQMKVNEILKEVKDGGAK
;
A
#
# COMPACT_ATOMS: atom_id res chain seq x y z
N MET A 1 -59.63 -49.66 12.95
CA MET A 1 -58.70 -48.69 13.57
C MET A 1 -57.24 -48.92 13.18
N ALA A 2 -56.83 -50.16 12.87
CA ALA A 2 -55.43 -50.49 12.59
C ALA A 2 -54.86 -49.86 11.30
N PHE A 3 -55.66 -49.66 10.24
CA PHE A 3 -55.17 -49.16 8.95
C PHE A 3 -54.59 -47.74 9.03
N LEU A 4 -55.41 -46.72 9.35
CA LEU A 4 -54.93 -45.33 9.39
C LEU A 4 -53.85 -45.13 10.46
N HIS A 5 -53.99 -45.78 11.62
CA HIS A 5 -52.94 -45.77 12.63
C HIS A 5 -51.64 -46.37 12.08
N GLY A 6 -51.71 -47.51 11.39
CA GLY A 6 -50.57 -48.16 10.74
C GLY A 6 -49.90 -47.25 9.71
N VAL A 7 -50.68 -46.64 8.81
CA VAL A 7 -50.17 -45.69 7.81
C VAL A 7 -49.45 -44.52 8.47
N LEU A 8 -50.09 -43.83 9.41
CA LEU A 8 -49.49 -42.67 10.08
C LEU A 8 -48.26 -43.04 10.92
N HIS A 9 -48.28 -44.20 11.56
CA HIS A 9 -47.14 -44.69 12.34
C HIS A 9 -45.95 -45.03 11.44
N SER A 10 -46.19 -45.69 10.30
CA SER A 10 -45.14 -46.07 9.34
C SER A 10 -44.44 -44.89 8.66
N ILE A 11 -45.11 -43.74 8.54
CA ILE A 11 -44.50 -42.52 7.98
C ILE A 11 -43.89 -41.60 9.03
N LYS A 12 -44.24 -41.75 10.32
CA LYS A 12 -43.82 -40.86 11.41
C LYS A 12 -42.30 -40.63 11.40
N ASP A 13 -41.53 -41.71 11.43
CA ASP A 13 -40.06 -41.63 11.51
C ASP A 13 -39.43 -41.16 10.18
N LYS A 14 -40.16 -41.26 9.08
CA LYS A 14 -39.72 -40.78 7.75
C LYS A 14 -39.86 -39.27 7.57
N LEU A 15 -40.56 -38.58 8.47
CA LEU A 15 -40.70 -37.12 8.46
C LEU A 15 -39.47 -36.39 9.04
N GLY A 16 -38.42 -37.13 9.43
CA GLY A 16 -37.18 -36.55 9.93
C GLY A 16 -37.41 -35.70 11.18
N GLN A 17 -37.02 -34.43 11.12
CA GLN A 17 -37.21 -33.49 12.24
C GLN A 17 -38.68 -33.12 12.51
N HIS A 18 -39.62 -33.44 11.62
CA HIS A 18 -41.06 -33.22 11.81
C HIS A 18 -41.82 -34.47 12.26
N LYS A 19 -41.13 -35.51 12.72
CA LYS A 19 -41.75 -36.75 13.20
C LYS A 19 -42.86 -36.54 14.24
N ASP A 20 -42.76 -35.50 15.05
CA ASP A 20 -43.72 -35.27 16.13
C ASP A 20 -45.02 -34.59 15.68
N THR A 21 -45.08 -34.09 14.43
CA THR A 21 -46.28 -33.48 13.83
C THR A 21 -47.46 -34.45 13.74
N LEU A 22 -47.21 -35.77 13.73
CA LEU A 22 -48.26 -36.80 13.71
C LEU A 22 -48.67 -37.32 15.09
N THR A 23 -48.03 -36.85 16.17
CA THR A 23 -48.26 -37.40 17.53
C THR A 23 -49.70 -37.19 18.00
N SER A 24 -50.29 -36.02 17.75
CA SER A 24 -51.68 -35.73 18.12
C SER A 24 -52.67 -36.60 17.34
N ALA A 25 -52.47 -36.77 16.02
CA ALA A 25 -53.28 -37.65 15.19
C ALA A 25 -53.23 -39.12 15.67
N LEU A 26 -52.03 -39.62 15.98
CA LEU A 26 -51.82 -40.97 16.52
C LEU A 26 -52.47 -41.15 17.89
N LYS A 27 -52.43 -40.12 18.76
CA LYS A 27 -53.08 -40.13 20.07
C LYS A 27 -54.60 -40.20 19.94
N SER A 28 -55.19 -39.40 19.05
CA SER A 28 -56.63 -39.39 18.78
C SER A 28 -57.17 -40.73 18.27
N LEU A 29 -56.37 -41.48 17.49
CA LEU A 29 -56.73 -42.83 17.04
C LEU A 29 -56.70 -43.89 18.16
N LYS A 30 -55.92 -43.66 19.23
CA LYS A 30 -55.79 -44.56 20.39
C LYS A 30 -56.79 -44.25 21.51
N ASP A 31 -57.47 -43.11 21.47
CA ASP A 31 -58.40 -42.69 22.50
C ASP A 31 -59.53 -43.72 22.68
N LYS A 32 -59.76 -44.19 23.92
CA LYS A 32 -60.78 -45.18 24.25
C LYS A 32 -62.16 -44.57 24.50
N ASN A 33 -62.24 -43.26 24.75
CA ASN A 33 -63.46 -42.56 25.15
C ASN A 33 -64.36 -42.16 23.97
N ASN A 34 -63.81 -42.15 22.75
CA ASN A 34 -64.51 -41.75 21.54
C ASN A 34 -65.03 -42.94 20.74
N ASN A 35 -66.13 -42.77 19.99
CA ASN A 35 -66.60 -43.77 19.03
C ASN A 35 -65.71 -43.78 17.76
N GLY A 36 -65.92 -44.75 16.87
CA GLY A 36 -65.03 -44.94 15.74
C GLY A 36 -65.00 -43.78 14.74
N ILE A 37 -66.15 -43.17 14.45
CA ILE A 37 -66.27 -42.07 13.49
C ILE A 37 -65.61 -40.80 14.06
N THR A 38 -65.81 -40.52 15.34
CA THR A 38 -65.20 -39.37 16.03
C THR A 38 -63.67 -39.47 15.98
N LYS A 39 -63.08 -40.64 16.27
CA LYS A 39 -61.62 -40.83 16.18
C LYS A 39 -61.05 -40.54 14.80
N TYR A 40 -61.72 -41.01 13.74
CA TYR A 40 -61.27 -40.74 12.37
C TYR A 40 -61.35 -39.25 12.02
N ARG A 41 -62.47 -38.59 12.34
CA ARG A 41 -62.64 -37.15 12.07
C ARG A 41 -61.56 -36.32 12.79
N THR A 42 -61.32 -36.61 14.06
CA THR A 42 -60.27 -35.93 14.83
C THR A 42 -58.88 -36.21 14.24
N ALA A 43 -58.54 -37.46 13.95
CA ALA A 43 -57.24 -37.80 13.38
C ALA A 43 -57.00 -37.15 12.01
N ILE A 44 -58.02 -37.09 11.15
CA ILE A 44 -57.92 -36.42 9.84
C ILE A 44 -57.72 -34.91 10.03
N ALA A 45 -58.44 -34.28 10.96
CA ALA A 45 -58.27 -32.86 11.27
C ALA A 45 -56.86 -32.55 11.80
N GLU A 46 -56.33 -33.40 12.69
CA GLU A 46 -54.96 -33.31 13.21
C GLU A 46 -53.92 -33.48 12.10
N VAL A 47 -54.11 -34.43 11.17
CA VAL A 47 -53.23 -34.60 10.00
C VAL A 47 -53.29 -33.36 9.10
N ALA A 48 -54.48 -32.83 8.81
CA ALA A 48 -54.65 -31.65 7.97
C ALA A 48 -53.96 -30.41 8.60
N SER A 49 -54.11 -30.23 9.91
CA SER A 49 -53.41 -29.19 10.67
C SER A 49 -51.89 -29.39 10.64
N GLY A 50 -51.43 -30.62 10.87
CA GLY A 50 -50.01 -30.97 10.82
C GLY A 50 -49.37 -30.72 9.45
N VAL A 51 -50.05 -31.10 8.36
CA VAL A 51 -49.61 -30.83 6.98
C VAL A 51 -49.51 -29.33 6.71
N ARG A 52 -50.48 -28.54 7.19
CA ARG A 52 -50.42 -27.07 7.06
C ARG A 52 -49.21 -26.49 7.78
N THR A 53 -49.01 -26.85 9.05
CA THR A 53 -47.88 -26.39 9.86
C THR A 53 -46.54 -26.79 9.23
N TYR A 54 -46.44 -28.02 8.73
CA TYR A 54 -45.27 -28.49 8.00
C TYR A 54 -44.97 -27.64 6.77
N ASN A 55 -45.96 -27.40 5.91
CA ASN A 55 -45.79 -26.58 4.70
C ASN A 55 -45.41 -25.13 5.02
N GLU A 56 -45.99 -24.53 6.07
CA GLU A 56 -45.63 -23.19 6.54
C GLU A 56 -44.18 -23.14 7.05
N SER A 57 -43.74 -24.18 7.77
CA SER A 57 -42.36 -24.30 8.27
C SER A 57 -41.36 -24.45 7.13
N VAL A 58 -41.63 -25.33 6.15
CA VAL A 58 -40.79 -25.51 4.96
C VAL A 58 -40.71 -24.22 4.14
N ARG A 59 -41.83 -23.49 4.00
CA ARG A 59 -41.82 -22.19 3.33
C ARG A 59 -40.89 -21.21 4.02
N LYS A 60 -40.97 -21.12 5.35
CA LYS A 60 -40.08 -20.26 6.14
C LYS A 60 -38.61 -20.67 5.99
N SER A 61 -38.29 -21.96 6.10
CA SER A 61 -36.94 -22.49 5.88
C SER A 61 -36.39 -22.12 4.50
N ASN A 62 -37.22 -22.22 3.44
CA ASN A 62 -36.83 -21.79 2.09
C ASN A 62 -36.52 -20.29 2.03
N ASP A 63 -37.36 -19.44 2.64
CA ASP A 63 -37.19 -17.99 2.63
C ASP A 63 -35.93 -17.56 3.41
N ASP A 64 -35.66 -18.18 4.56
CA ASP A 64 -34.50 -17.91 5.40
C ASP A 64 -33.18 -18.26 4.67
N VAL A 65 -33.10 -19.45 4.07
CA VAL A 65 -31.92 -19.87 3.29
C VAL A 65 -31.75 -18.98 2.05
N LYS A 66 -32.83 -18.68 1.33
CA LYS A 66 -32.80 -17.82 0.14
C LYS A 66 -32.32 -16.41 0.46
N SER A 67 -32.74 -15.86 1.60
CA SER A 67 -32.33 -14.53 2.06
C SER A 67 -30.81 -14.44 2.24
N VAL A 68 -30.21 -15.43 2.91
CA VAL A 68 -28.75 -15.47 3.14
C VAL A 68 -27.96 -15.61 1.83
N ILE A 69 -28.44 -16.45 0.89
CA ILE A 69 -27.82 -16.62 -0.42
C ILE A 69 -27.91 -15.34 -1.26
N ASN A 70 -29.09 -14.71 -1.32
CA ASN A 70 -29.28 -13.48 -2.08
C ASN A 70 -28.41 -12.36 -1.51
N LYS A 71 -28.33 -12.23 -0.19
CA LYS A 71 -27.47 -11.23 0.45
C LYS A 71 -26.01 -11.39 0.02
N LEU A 72 -25.45 -12.60 0.13
CA LEU A 72 -24.08 -12.82 -0.33
C LEU A 72 -23.92 -12.47 -1.81
N ARG A 73 -24.84 -12.94 -2.67
CA ARG A 73 -24.81 -12.66 -4.11
C ARG A 73 -24.80 -11.15 -4.40
N ASP A 74 -25.59 -10.38 -3.68
CA ASP A 74 -25.70 -8.93 -3.90
C ASP A 74 -24.45 -8.21 -3.36
N ASP A 75 -23.89 -8.69 -2.25
CA ASP A 75 -22.68 -8.18 -1.60
C ASP A 75 -21.38 -8.44 -2.39
N VAL A 76 -21.25 -9.62 -3.02
CA VAL A 76 -20.01 -10.04 -3.73
C VAL A 76 -20.20 -10.21 -5.25
N GLY A 77 -21.37 -9.84 -5.76
CA GLY A 77 -21.73 -10.02 -7.17
C GLY A 77 -21.24 -8.89 -8.08
N ARG A 78 -22.05 -8.55 -9.09
CA ARG A 78 -21.68 -7.60 -10.15
C ARG A 78 -21.27 -6.23 -9.62
N ARG A 79 -21.90 -5.76 -8.54
CA ARG A 79 -21.57 -4.48 -7.93
C ARG A 79 -20.13 -4.45 -7.44
N PHE A 80 -19.70 -5.44 -6.67
CA PHE A 80 -18.34 -5.56 -6.19
C PHE A 80 -17.34 -5.58 -7.35
N VAL A 81 -17.60 -6.40 -8.38
CA VAL A 81 -16.75 -6.49 -9.58
C VAL A 81 -16.63 -5.15 -10.30
N ASN A 82 -17.73 -4.42 -10.46
CA ASN A 82 -17.71 -3.10 -11.08
C ASN A 82 -16.93 -2.08 -10.26
N GLU A 83 -17.09 -2.08 -8.93
CA GLU A 83 -16.36 -1.19 -8.03
C GLU A 83 -14.84 -1.45 -8.10
N VAL A 84 -14.43 -2.73 -8.09
CA VAL A 84 -13.01 -3.12 -8.29
C VAL A 84 -12.50 -2.68 -9.65
N ASN A 85 -13.24 -2.95 -10.73
CA ASN A 85 -12.85 -2.55 -12.08
C ASN A 85 -12.72 -1.03 -12.24
N ASN A 86 -13.57 -0.26 -11.58
CA ASN A 86 -13.48 1.20 -11.61
C ASN A 86 -12.21 1.71 -10.94
N ILE A 87 -11.76 1.07 -9.85
CA ILE A 87 -10.48 1.41 -9.21
C ILE A 87 -9.31 1.12 -10.17
N LEU A 88 -9.36 -0.02 -10.87
CA LEU A 88 -8.29 -0.43 -11.79
C LEU A 88 -8.19 0.44 -13.05
N ARG A 89 -9.28 1.08 -13.50
CA ARG A 89 -9.31 1.90 -14.72
C ARG A 89 -8.80 3.34 -14.52
N ASN A 90 -8.82 3.85 -13.30
CA ASN A 90 -8.44 5.23 -12.97
C ASN A 90 -6.97 5.33 -12.51
N GLY A 91 -6.10 4.48 -13.06
CA GLY A 91 -4.68 4.41 -12.73
C GLY A 91 -3.89 5.51 -13.42
N ASP A 92 -4.10 6.76 -13.02
CA ASP A 92 -3.20 7.86 -13.37
C ASP A 92 -1.84 7.52 -12.74
N GLY A 93 -0.73 7.59 -13.49
CA GLY A 93 0.60 7.15 -13.05
C GLY A 93 1.21 7.94 -11.87
N ASP A 94 0.43 8.76 -11.18
CA ASP A 94 0.83 9.46 -9.96
C ASP A 94 0.92 8.50 -8.76
N ASN A 95 1.99 8.62 -7.98
CA ASN A 95 2.26 7.79 -6.82
C ASN A 95 1.15 7.89 -5.75
N SER A 96 0.55 9.08 -5.59
CA SER A 96 -0.55 9.26 -4.65
C SER A 96 -1.81 8.52 -5.08
N ALA A 97 -2.10 8.50 -6.39
CA ALA A 97 -3.21 7.76 -6.98
C ALA A 97 -3.02 6.24 -6.84
N VAL A 98 -1.82 5.73 -7.10
CA VAL A 98 -1.50 4.30 -6.96
C VAL A 98 -1.66 3.84 -5.50
N LYS A 99 -1.15 4.60 -4.53
CA LYS A 99 -1.28 4.26 -3.10
C LYS A 99 -2.75 4.26 -2.66
N LYS A 100 -3.53 5.25 -3.12
CA LYS A 100 -4.97 5.32 -2.85
C LYS A 100 -5.72 4.14 -3.47
N ALA A 101 -5.40 3.77 -4.71
CA ALA A 101 -5.99 2.62 -5.38
C ALA A 101 -5.70 1.31 -4.63
N ALA A 102 -4.45 1.10 -4.19
CA ALA A 102 -4.07 -0.08 -3.41
C ALA A 102 -4.86 -0.17 -2.08
N GLN A 103 -5.03 0.95 -1.38
CA GLN A 103 -5.84 0.99 -0.15
C GLN A 103 -7.31 0.69 -0.43
N LEU A 104 -7.88 1.29 -1.48
CA LEU A 104 -9.28 1.04 -1.85
C LEU A 104 -9.52 -0.43 -2.21
N ILE A 105 -8.61 -1.07 -2.95
CA ILE A 105 -8.70 -2.50 -3.24
C ILE A 105 -8.64 -3.31 -1.95
N HIS A 106 -7.72 -2.98 -1.03
CA HIS A 106 -7.62 -3.66 0.26
C HIS A 106 -8.93 -3.55 1.06
N ASP A 107 -9.50 -2.37 1.20
CA ASP A 107 -10.74 -2.14 1.94
C ASP A 107 -11.93 -2.93 1.33
N ARG A 108 -11.98 -3.01 -0.01
CA ARG A 108 -12.99 -3.80 -0.73
C ARG A 108 -12.81 -5.30 -0.50
N LEU A 109 -11.57 -5.79 -0.56
CA LEU A 109 -11.27 -7.19 -0.27
C LEU A 109 -11.64 -7.55 1.17
N THR A 110 -11.35 -6.69 2.14
CA THR A 110 -11.77 -6.86 3.55
C THR A 110 -13.28 -6.96 3.67
N THR A 111 -14.02 -6.07 3.02
CA THR A 111 -15.50 -6.12 3.00
C THR A 111 -16.01 -7.43 2.38
N CYS A 112 -15.41 -7.90 1.29
CA CYS A 112 -15.78 -9.16 0.64
C CYS A 112 -15.52 -10.36 1.56
N ILE A 113 -14.38 -10.37 2.25
CA ILE A 113 -14.00 -11.38 3.23
C ILE A 113 -15.02 -11.42 4.38
N ASP A 114 -15.39 -10.27 4.94
CA ASP A 114 -16.38 -10.18 6.02
C ASP A 114 -17.75 -10.69 5.58
N ASN A 115 -18.20 -10.33 4.38
CA ASN A 115 -19.48 -10.78 3.83
C ASN A 115 -19.49 -12.31 3.61
N ALA A 116 -18.42 -12.88 3.08
CA ALA A 116 -18.28 -14.33 2.92
C ALA A 116 -18.22 -15.05 4.29
N GLY A 117 -17.47 -14.51 5.26
CA GLY A 117 -17.42 -15.03 6.63
C GLY A 117 -18.79 -15.03 7.30
N ASN A 118 -19.53 -13.94 7.17
CA ASN A 118 -20.90 -13.81 7.66
C ASN A 118 -21.85 -14.83 7.02
N PHE A 119 -21.74 -15.04 5.70
CA PHE A 119 -22.51 -16.07 5.01
C PHE A 119 -22.23 -17.47 5.55
N ILE A 120 -20.94 -17.82 5.73
CA ILE A 120 -20.54 -19.14 6.26
C ILE A 120 -21.11 -19.34 7.67
N ASN A 121 -21.00 -18.33 8.53
CA ASN A 121 -21.52 -18.40 9.89
C ASN A 121 -23.05 -18.55 9.92
N ARG A 122 -23.77 -17.73 9.13
CA ARG A 122 -25.23 -17.82 9.01
C ARG A 122 -25.68 -19.17 8.44
N SER A 123 -24.97 -19.70 7.45
CA SER A 123 -25.27 -21.02 6.87
C SER A 123 -25.12 -22.14 7.90
N LYS A 124 -24.13 -22.07 8.79
CA LYS A 124 -24.00 -23.02 9.91
C LYS A 124 -25.17 -22.91 10.89
N ASN A 125 -25.62 -21.68 11.16
CA ASN A 125 -26.75 -21.45 12.08
C ASN A 125 -28.10 -21.90 11.48
N LEU A 126 -28.23 -21.91 10.14
CA LEU A 126 -29.42 -22.35 9.42
C LEU A 126 -29.42 -23.85 9.07
N GLN A 127 -28.66 -24.68 9.79
CA GLN A 127 -28.51 -26.09 9.43
C GLN A 127 -29.84 -26.86 9.48
N ILE A 128 -30.76 -26.45 10.36
CA ILE A 128 -32.10 -27.03 10.50
C ILE A 128 -32.94 -26.69 9.27
N GLU A 129 -32.96 -25.43 8.87
CA GLU A 129 -33.68 -24.93 7.70
C GLU A 129 -33.11 -25.53 6.40
N ILE A 130 -31.78 -25.69 6.33
CA ILE A 130 -31.11 -26.39 5.22
C ILE A 130 -31.51 -27.87 5.17
N ASN A 131 -31.75 -28.50 6.33
CA ASN A 131 -32.18 -29.89 6.39
C ASN A 131 -33.64 -30.09 5.96
N ASP A 132 -34.48 -29.05 6.03
CA ASP A 132 -35.87 -29.05 5.54
C ASP A 132 -35.99 -28.91 4.03
N LEU A 133 -34.93 -28.45 3.37
CA LEU A 133 -34.92 -28.35 1.92
C LEU A 133 -35.07 -29.74 1.29
N ASN A 134 -35.60 -29.77 0.06
CA ASN A 134 -35.58 -30.99 -0.72
C ASN A 134 -34.12 -31.49 -0.92
N PRO A 135 -33.91 -32.81 -1.13
CA PRO A 135 -32.56 -33.40 -1.15
C PRO A 135 -31.59 -32.72 -2.13
N GLU A 136 -32.08 -32.30 -3.29
CA GLU A 136 -31.26 -31.64 -4.30
C GLU A 136 -30.85 -30.22 -3.88
N ALA A 137 -31.78 -29.42 -3.39
CA ALA A 137 -31.52 -28.08 -2.90
C ALA A 137 -30.58 -28.11 -1.69
N LYS A 138 -30.81 -29.02 -0.74
CA LYS A 138 -29.92 -29.27 0.39
C LYS A 138 -28.49 -29.58 -0.07
N LEU A 139 -28.34 -30.50 -1.03
CA LEU A 139 -27.02 -30.85 -1.57
C LEU A 139 -26.34 -29.65 -2.23
N ARG A 140 -27.05 -28.90 -3.06
CA ARG A 140 -26.54 -27.71 -3.75
C ARG A 140 -26.10 -26.63 -2.77
N VAL A 141 -26.91 -26.33 -1.75
CA VAL A 141 -26.59 -25.35 -0.71
C VAL A 141 -25.35 -25.78 0.08
N ASN A 142 -25.27 -27.05 0.51
CA ASN A 142 -24.11 -27.55 1.24
C ASN A 142 -22.82 -27.49 0.40
N ASN A 143 -22.89 -27.84 -0.89
CA ASN A 143 -21.75 -27.75 -1.78
C ASN A 143 -21.33 -26.29 -2.01
N ALA A 144 -22.28 -25.38 -2.22
CA ALA A 144 -22.01 -23.95 -2.34
C ALA A 144 -21.34 -23.40 -1.08
N THR A 145 -21.85 -23.74 0.11
CA THR A 145 -21.26 -23.31 1.39
C THR A 145 -19.83 -23.82 1.57
N LYS A 146 -19.54 -25.07 1.19
CA LYS A 146 -18.17 -25.62 1.22
C LYS A 146 -17.24 -24.89 0.25
N ASN A 147 -17.68 -24.66 -0.98
CA ASN A 147 -16.90 -23.95 -1.99
C ASN A 147 -16.61 -22.52 -1.55
N ILE A 148 -17.61 -21.81 -1.03
CA ILE A 148 -17.45 -20.44 -0.52
C ILE A 148 -16.49 -20.43 0.68
N ALA A 149 -16.55 -21.42 1.57
CA ALA A 149 -15.60 -21.51 2.69
C ALA A 149 -14.15 -21.73 2.22
N HIS A 150 -13.96 -22.54 1.18
CA HIS A 150 -12.65 -22.75 0.56
C HIS A 150 -12.12 -21.46 -0.09
N GLU A 151 -12.95 -20.79 -0.91
CA GLU A 151 -12.56 -19.55 -1.58
C GLU A 151 -12.35 -18.39 -0.60
N TYR A 152 -13.16 -18.31 0.46
CA TYR A 152 -12.95 -17.39 1.58
C TYR A 152 -11.55 -17.56 2.17
N HIS A 153 -11.16 -18.79 2.51
CA HIS A 153 -9.84 -19.04 3.10
C HIS A 153 -8.71 -18.67 2.15
N ARG A 154 -8.81 -19.07 0.88
CA ARG A 154 -7.83 -18.71 -0.16
C ARG A 154 -7.70 -17.20 -0.32
N LEU A 155 -8.82 -16.49 -0.36
CA LEU A 155 -8.85 -15.03 -0.52
C LEU A 155 -8.22 -14.32 0.69
N CYS A 156 -8.50 -14.76 1.91
CA CYS A 156 -7.86 -14.21 3.12
C CYS A 156 -6.33 -14.34 3.07
N VAL A 157 -5.83 -15.52 2.68
CA VAL A 157 -4.39 -15.78 2.62
C VAL A 157 -3.73 -14.97 1.49
N SER A 158 -4.32 -14.97 0.29
CA SER A 158 -3.74 -14.27 -0.87
C SER A 158 -3.74 -12.76 -0.67
N SER A 159 -4.87 -12.17 -0.25
CA SER A 159 -4.99 -10.72 -0.08
C SER A 159 -4.03 -10.18 0.97
N ALA A 160 -3.90 -10.88 2.12
CA ALA A 160 -2.96 -10.49 3.16
C ALA A 160 -1.50 -10.61 2.70
N LYS A 161 -1.17 -11.63 1.90
CA LYS A 161 0.18 -11.80 1.34
C LYS A 161 0.49 -10.71 0.32
N GLU A 162 -0.37 -10.50 -0.68
CA GLU A 162 -0.17 -9.53 -1.74
C GLU A 162 -0.05 -8.09 -1.19
N PHE A 163 -0.86 -7.73 -0.20
CA PHE A 163 -0.75 -6.43 0.45
C PHE A 163 0.59 -6.23 1.18
N ARG A 164 1.06 -7.25 1.90
CA ARG A 164 2.38 -7.22 2.56
C ARG A 164 3.51 -7.14 1.55
N ASP A 165 3.44 -7.91 0.47
CA ASP A 165 4.46 -7.94 -0.58
C ASP A 165 4.55 -6.57 -1.26
N LEU A 166 3.41 -5.93 -1.56
CA LEU A 166 3.36 -4.58 -2.13
C LEU A 166 3.97 -3.54 -1.18
N HIS A 167 3.63 -3.59 0.12
CA HIS A 167 4.19 -2.69 1.12
C HIS A 167 5.72 -2.85 1.22
N HIS A 168 6.21 -4.09 1.30
CA HIS A 168 7.64 -4.38 1.40
C HIS A 168 8.40 -3.96 0.13
N MET A 169 7.83 -4.18 -1.06
CA MET A 169 8.40 -3.70 -2.32
C MET A 169 8.50 -2.18 -2.35
N THR A 170 7.43 -1.49 -1.96
CA THR A 170 7.38 -0.02 -1.89
C THR A 170 8.45 0.53 -0.94
N GLU A 171 8.57 -0.06 0.24
CA GLU A 171 9.55 0.34 1.24
C GLU A 171 10.98 0.13 0.74
N LYS A 172 11.28 -1.03 0.15
CA LYS A 172 12.61 -1.35 -0.38
C LYS A 172 13.01 -0.39 -1.51
N ILE A 173 12.12 -0.17 -2.47
CA ILE A 173 12.35 0.78 -3.58
C ILE A 173 12.61 2.19 -3.02
N THR A 174 11.77 2.65 -2.10
CA THR A 174 11.90 3.98 -1.48
C THR A 174 13.25 4.13 -0.76
N LYS A 175 13.65 3.13 0.02
CA LYS A 175 14.96 3.11 0.71
C LYS A 175 16.12 3.15 -0.28
N THR A 176 16.09 2.33 -1.33
CA THR A 176 17.15 2.30 -2.36
C THR A 176 17.26 3.62 -3.11
N LEU A 177 16.15 4.21 -3.53
CA LEU A 177 16.15 5.49 -4.24
C LEU A 177 16.62 6.66 -3.36
N ASN A 178 16.24 6.68 -2.08
CA ASN A 178 16.72 7.68 -1.13
C ASN A 178 18.23 7.54 -0.85
N ALA A 179 18.72 6.31 -0.69
CA ALA A 179 20.15 6.07 -0.54
C ALA A 179 20.94 6.55 -1.78
N LEU A 180 20.45 6.21 -2.98
CA LEU A 180 21.05 6.67 -4.24
C LEU A 180 21.05 8.20 -4.34
N ARG A 181 19.93 8.86 -3.98
CA ARG A 181 19.82 10.32 -3.95
C ARG A 181 20.89 10.95 -3.07
N GLU A 182 21.08 10.46 -1.85
CA GLU A 182 22.09 11.01 -0.94
C GLU A 182 23.52 10.72 -1.44
N THR A 183 23.78 9.53 -2.00
CA THR A 183 25.07 9.22 -2.62
C THR A 183 25.39 10.14 -3.81
N VAL A 184 24.43 10.39 -4.69
CA VAL A 184 24.61 11.30 -5.83
C VAL A 184 24.87 12.73 -5.35
N LYS A 185 24.08 13.21 -4.38
CA LYS A 185 24.24 14.53 -3.78
C LYS A 185 25.63 14.70 -3.16
N GLN A 186 26.09 13.72 -2.38
CA GLN A 186 27.40 13.76 -1.75
C GLN A 186 28.52 13.80 -2.79
N ASN A 187 28.46 12.93 -3.81
CA ASN A 187 29.45 12.93 -4.90
C ASN A 187 29.51 14.25 -5.66
N ILE A 188 28.36 14.88 -5.92
CA ILE A 188 28.32 16.20 -6.58
C ILE A 188 28.99 17.25 -5.68
N CYS A 189 28.63 17.30 -4.39
CA CYS A 189 29.25 18.22 -3.44
C CYS A 189 30.77 18.06 -3.39
N ASP A 190 31.26 16.82 -3.27
CA ASP A 190 32.69 16.54 -3.16
C ASP A 190 33.45 16.92 -4.43
N ARG A 191 32.90 16.61 -5.62
CA ARG A 191 33.51 16.98 -6.90
C ARG A 191 33.54 18.49 -7.11
N VAL A 192 32.43 19.19 -6.81
CA VAL A 192 32.37 20.66 -6.91
C VAL A 192 33.37 21.30 -5.95
N ASN A 193 33.42 20.85 -4.70
CA ASN A 193 34.38 21.34 -3.71
C ASN A 193 35.83 21.06 -4.15
N GLY A 194 36.10 19.90 -4.72
CA GLY A 194 37.41 19.54 -5.28
C GLY A 194 37.86 20.52 -6.37
N VAL A 195 36.98 20.83 -7.33
CA VAL A 195 37.27 21.81 -8.40
C VAL A 195 37.50 23.21 -7.84
N VAL A 196 36.63 23.66 -6.92
CA VAL A 196 36.76 24.99 -6.29
C VAL A 196 38.08 25.12 -5.53
N ASN A 197 38.46 24.10 -4.76
CA ASN A 197 39.71 24.13 -4.02
C ASN A 197 40.92 24.10 -4.94
N PHE A 198 40.89 23.27 -5.99
CA PHE A 198 41.95 23.26 -7.01
C PHE A 198 42.15 24.64 -7.66
N LEU A 199 41.05 25.30 -8.06
CA LEU A 199 41.12 26.64 -8.64
C LEU A 199 41.65 27.68 -7.65
N LYS A 200 41.22 27.65 -6.38
CA LYS A 200 41.72 28.54 -5.33
C LYS A 200 43.24 28.41 -5.17
N GLU A 201 43.77 27.19 -5.14
CA GLU A 201 45.21 26.96 -5.00
C GLU A 201 45.98 27.43 -6.25
N LYS A 202 45.45 27.22 -7.45
CA LYS A 202 46.07 27.76 -8.68
C LYS A 202 46.08 29.28 -8.69
N VAL A 203 44.98 29.93 -8.31
CA VAL A 203 44.89 31.40 -8.24
C VAL A 203 45.83 31.97 -7.17
N LYS A 204 45.94 31.34 -5.99
CA LYS A 204 46.94 31.70 -4.98
C LYS A 204 48.36 31.61 -5.54
N GLY A 205 48.70 30.54 -6.25
CA GLY A 205 50.01 30.37 -6.88
C GLY A 205 50.32 31.46 -7.91
N ILE A 206 49.34 31.87 -8.71
CA ILE A 206 49.47 33.01 -9.64
C ILE A 206 49.70 34.31 -8.86
N LEU A 207 48.93 34.55 -7.80
CA LEU A 207 49.07 35.74 -6.96
C LEU A 207 50.48 35.85 -6.34
N THR A 208 51.02 34.75 -5.81
CA THR A 208 52.39 34.71 -5.26
C THR A 208 53.42 35.12 -6.31
N LYS A 209 53.35 34.54 -7.52
CA LYS A 209 54.25 34.91 -8.62
C LYS A 209 54.13 36.38 -9.03
N LEU A 210 52.91 36.91 -9.06
CA LEU A 210 52.69 38.34 -9.36
C LEU A 210 53.31 39.25 -8.29
N LEU A 211 53.23 38.86 -7.01
CA LEU A 211 53.86 39.60 -5.91
C LEU A 211 55.39 39.55 -5.97
N GLU A 212 55.97 38.39 -6.32
CA GLU A 212 57.41 38.24 -6.55
C GLU A 212 57.88 39.16 -7.70
N VAL A 213 57.18 39.13 -8.85
CA VAL A 213 57.49 40.01 -9.98
C VAL A 213 57.40 41.49 -9.59
N LYS A 214 56.35 41.88 -8.86
CA LYS A 214 56.21 43.24 -8.33
C LYS A 214 57.39 43.64 -7.45
N HIS A 215 57.86 42.74 -6.58
CA HIS A 215 58.99 43.00 -5.71
C HIS A 215 60.29 43.18 -6.52
N SER A 216 60.60 42.27 -7.44
CA SER A 216 61.78 42.33 -8.29
C SER A 216 61.80 43.59 -9.16
N LEU A 217 60.68 43.95 -9.79
CA LEU A 217 60.55 45.20 -10.55
C LEU A 217 60.81 46.42 -9.66
N GLY A 218 60.29 46.43 -8.43
CA GLY A 218 60.56 47.49 -7.46
C GLY A 218 62.05 47.61 -7.11
N GLN A 219 62.78 46.50 -7.02
CA GLN A 219 64.23 46.51 -6.81
C GLN A 219 64.98 47.07 -8.02
N TYR A 220 64.62 46.66 -9.25
CA TYR A 220 65.23 47.19 -10.47
C TYR A 220 64.98 48.70 -10.62
N ILE A 221 63.76 49.17 -10.32
CA ILE A 221 63.43 50.61 -10.33
C ILE A 221 64.34 51.37 -9.35
N LYS A 222 64.52 50.87 -8.12
CA LYS A 222 65.41 51.50 -7.12
C LYS A 222 66.87 51.52 -7.59
N ALA A 223 67.35 50.44 -8.20
CA ALA A 223 68.72 50.36 -8.73
C ALA A 223 68.93 51.38 -9.85
N LEU A 224 67.98 51.48 -10.79
CA LEU A 224 68.00 52.47 -11.86
C LEU A 224 67.98 53.91 -11.32
N GLN A 225 67.14 54.20 -10.33
CA GLN A 225 67.11 55.51 -9.68
C GLN A 225 68.45 55.86 -9.02
N LYS A 226 69.11 54.88 -8.37
CA LYS A 226 70.44 55.07 -7.79
C LYS A 226 71.48 55.37 -8.88
N TRP A 227 71.48 54.60 -9.97
CA TRP A 227 72.37 54.82 -11.10
C TRP A 227 72.17 56.21 -11.73
N MET A 228 70.91 56.62 -11.94
CA MET A 228 70.61 57.97 -12.45
C MET A 228 71.13 59.07 -11.52
N LYS A 229 70.98 58.90 -10.20
CA LYS A 229 71.51 59.86 -9.22
C LYS A 229 73.03 59.93 -9.25
N GLN A 230 73.71 58.79 -9.27
CA GLN A 230 75.17 58.72 -9.34
C GLN A 230 75.71 59.32 -10.64
N ALA A 231 75.06 59.04 -11.79
CA ALA A 231 75.42 59.63 -13.06
C ALA A 231 75.26 61.16 -13.04
N LYS A 232 74.18 61.67 -12.44
CA LYS A 232 73.96 63.10 -12.27
C LYS A 232 75.04 63.75 -11.39
N GLU A 233 75.34 63.16 -10.23
CA GLU A 233 76.40 63.65 -9.33
C GLU A 233 77.78 63.67 -10.03
N PHE A 234 78.11 62.62 -10.77
CA PHE A 234 79.37 62.56 -11.53
C PHE A 234 79.45 63.66 -12.60
N ILE A 235 78.37 63.92 -13.33
CA ILE A 235 78.29 64.98 -14.34
C ILE A 235 78.37 66.37 -13.70
N GLU A 236 77.80 66.58 -12.51
CA GLU A 236 77.84 67.87 -11.80
C GLU A 236 79.22 68.12 -11.15
N GLN A 237 79.88 67.09 -10.62
CA GLN A 237 81.18 67.21 -9.92
C GLN A 237 82.37 67.32 -10.88
N ASN A 238 82.35 66.66 -12.06
CA ASN A 238 83.49 66.66 -12.99
C ASN A 238 83.85 68.04 -13.56
N PRO A 239 82.90 68.85 -14.05
CA PRO A 239 83.19 70.20 -14.53
C PRO A 239 83.73 71.08 -13.40
N GLN A 240 83.19 70.96 -12.18
CA GLN A 240 83.68 71.73 -11.04
C GLN A 240 85.10 71.33 -10.62
N MET A 241 85.44 70.04 -10.64
CA MET A 241 86.81 69.60 -10.34
C MET A 241 87.81 70.02 -11.42
N LYS A 242 87.50 69.82 -12.71
CA LYS A 242 88.39 70.25 -13.80
C LYS A 242 88.54 71.77 -13.87
N VAL A 243 87.47 72.54 -13.64
CA VAL A 243 87.54 74.00 -13.59
C VAL A 243 88.36 74.48 -12.39
N ASN A 244 88.23 73.83 -11.22
CA ASN A 244 89.04 74.16 -10.04
C ASN A 244 90.52 73.78 -10.18
N GLU A 245 90.83 72.67 -10.86
CA GLU A 245 92.21 72.28 -11.20
C GLU A 245 92.83 73.27 -12.19
N ILE A 246 92.12 73.63 -13.27
CA ILE A 246 92.58 74.65 -14.22
C ILE A 246 92.77 76.01 -13.51
N LEU A 247 91.84 76.41 -12.63
CA LEU A 247 91.97 77.64 -11.85
C LEU A 247 93.15 77.61 -10.86
N LYS A 248 93.56 76.44 -10.36
CA LYS A 248 94.76 76.29 -9.53
C LYS A 248 96.04 76.39 -10.38
N GLU A 249 96.11 75.68 -11.51
CA GLU A 249 97.26 75.75 -12.42
C GLU A 249 97.47 77.17 -12.99
N VAL A 250 96.39 77.89 -13.28
CA VAL A 250 96.47 79.29 -13.72
C VAL A 250 96.95 80.23 -12.59
N LYS A 251 96.69 79.90 -11.32
CA LYS A 251 97.17 80.69 -10.16
C LYS A 251 98.63 80.38 -9.80
N ASP A 252 99.06 79.12 -9.92
CA ASP A 252 100.43 78.70 -9.59
C ASP A 252 101.42 78.96 -10.75
N GLY A 253 100.95 79.01 -12.00
CA GLY A 253 101.76 79.35 -13.18
C GLY A 253 102.03 80.85 -13.38
N GLY A 254 101.40 81.72 -12.58
CA GLY A 254 101.49 83.18 -12.71
C GLY A 254 102.62 83.86 -11.92
N ALA A 255 103.48 83.10 -11.23
CA ALA A 255 104.61 83.62 -10.46
C ALA A 255 105.95 83.15 -11.05
N LYS A 256 106.36 83.75 -12.17
CA LYS A 256 107.75 83.84 -12.63
C LYS A 256 108.03 85.25 -13.10
#